data_AF-K1XTX1-F1
#
_entry.id   AF-K1XTX1-F1
#
_cell.length_a   1.000
_cell.length_b   1.000
_cell.length_c   1.000
_cell.angle_alpha   90.00
_cell.angle_beta   90.00
_cell.angle_gamma   90.00
#
_symmetry.space_group_name_H-M   'P 1'
#
loop_
_entity.id
_entity.type
_entity.pdbx_description
1 polymer ?
#
loop_
_entity_poly.entity_id
_entity_poly.type
_entity_poly.pdbx_seq_one_letter_code
_entity_poly.pdbx_strand_id
1 'polypeptide(L)' 'MKKTISKRLRITPTGKVLHRAMGLGHNRSRKSSNQMRRKANMRILGGAASLIKQNM' A
#
# COMPACT_ATOMS: atom_id res chain seq x y z
N MET A 1 -6.72 13.42 9.51
CA MET A 1 -6.78 12.14 8.77
C MET A 1 -8.12 11.42 8.91
N LYS A 2 -8.82 11.23 7.78
CA LYS A 2 -10.01 10.37 7.71
C LYS A 2 -9.66 8.94 8.15
N LYS A 3 -10.56 8.30 8.93
CA LYS A 3 -10.36 6.92 9.45
C LYS A 3 -10.07 5.88 8.35
N THR A 4 -10.56 6.12 7.15
CA THR A 4 -10.33 5.25 5.98
C THR A 4 -8.88 5.29 5.50
N ILE A 5 -8.23 6.44 5.59
CA ILE A 5 -6.85 6.67 5.17
C ILE A 5 -5.89 6.08 6.20
N SER A 6 -6.10 6.37 7.49
CA SER A 6 -5.21 5.90 8.57
C SER A 6 -5.15 4.36 8.67
N LYS A 7 -6.25 3.67 8.37
CA LYS A 7 -6.29 2.19 8.33
C LYS A 7 -5.52 1.57 7.17
N ARG A 8 -5.31 2.32 6.08
CA ARG A 8 -4.79 1.78 4.80
C ARG A 8 -3.38 2.24 4.48
N LEU A 9 -2.99 3.41 4.97
CA LEU A 9 -1.72 4.06 4.70
C LEU A 9 -0.93 4.26 5.99
N ARG A 10 0.38 4.02 5.92
CA ARG A 10 1.32 4.26 7.01
C ARG A 10 2.39 5.24 6.54
N ILE A 11 2.69 6.23 7.36
CA ILE A 11 3.73 7.23 7.06
C ILE A 11 5.01 6.81 7.79
N THR A 12 6.14 6.82 7.10
CA THR A 12 7.44 6.57 7.70
C THR A 12 7.98 7.85 8.36
N PRO A 13 8.95 7.76 9.28
CA PRO A 13 9.59 8.96 9.85
C PRO A 13 10.18 9.89 8.79
N THR A 14 10.62 9.33 7.65
CA THR A 14 11.14 10.07 6.49
C THR A 14 10.07 10.70 5.60
N GLY A 15 8.78 10.57 5.94
CA GLY A 15 7.67 11.14 5.17
C GLY A 15 7.24 10.33 3.95
N LYS A 16 7.79 9.12 3.74
CA LYS A 16 7.32 8.22 2.68
C LYS A 16 6.00 7.58 3.10
N VAL A 17 5.12 7.35 2.14
CA VAL A 17 3.82 6.72 2.37
C VAL A 17 3.88 5.25 1.97
N LEU A 18 3.48 4.36 2.86
CA LEU A 18 3.44 2.91 2.65
C LEU A 18 2.00 2.41 2.53
N HIS A 19 1.76 1.44 1.66
CA HIS A 19 0.48 0.78 1.46
C HIS A 19 0.62 -0.73 1.21
N ARG A 20 -0.47 -1.49 1.39
CA ARG A 20 -0.52 -2.92 1.06
C ARG A 20 -0.63 -3.14 -0.45
N ALA A 21 -0.03 -4.21 -0.96
CA ALA A 21 -0.20 -4.58 -2.36
C ALA A 21 -1.62 -5.11 -2.64
N MET A 22 -2.17 -4.73 -3.78
CA MET A 22 -3.53 -5.09 -4.18
C MET A 22 -3.62 -6.49 -4.83
N GLY A 23 -4.81 -7.08 -4.74
CA GLY A 23 -5.20 -8.29 -5.47
C GLY A 23 -4.82 -9.62 -4.81
N LEU A 24 -4.49 -9.63 -3.52
CA LEU A 24 -4.18 -10.84 -2.75
C LEU A 24 -5.37 -11.48 -2.03
N GLY A 25 -6.57 -10.88 -2.06
CA GLY A 25 -7.77 -11.50 -1.47
C GLY A 25 -8.34 -12.60 -2.36
N HIS A 26 -8.90 -12.21 -3.50
CA HIS A 26 -9.73 -13.09 -4.33
C HIS A 26 -8.97 -13.79 -5.47
N ASN A 27 -7.81 -13.27 -5.88
CA ASN A 27 -7.08 -13.73 -7.06
C ASN A 27 -5.79 -14.49 -6.71
N ARG A 28 -5.72 -15.18 -5.57
CA ARG A 28 -4.49 -15.88 -5.14
C ARG A 28 -4.20 -17.12 -5.99
N SER A 29 -5.23 -17.91 -6.32
CA SER A 29 -5.11 -19.16 -7.09
C SER A 29 -4.47 -18.96 -8.46
N ARG A 30 -4.68 -17.80 -9.08
CA ARG A 30 -4.11 -17.44 -10.40
C ARG A 30 -2.70 -16.82 -10.33
N LYS A 31 -2.10 -16.75 -9.14
CA LYS A 31 -0.77 -16.13 -8.94
C LYS A 31 0.25 -17.20 -8.61
N SER A 32 1.46 -17.03 -9.13
CA SER A 32 2.58 -17.87 -8.72
C SER A 32 3.01 -17.57 -7.29
N SER A 33 3.67 -18.54 -6.65
CA SER A 33 4.30 -18.38 -5.33
C SER A 33 5.21 -17.14 -5.28
N ASN A 34 6.01 -16.93 -6.32
CA ASN A 34 6.88 -15.75 -6.46
C ASN A 34 6.09 -14.44 -6.52
N GLN A 35 4.98 -14.40 -7.25
CA GLN A 35 4.12 -13.21 -7.30
C GLN A 35 3.45 -12.93 -5.95
N MET A 36 3.02 -13.98 -5.24
CA MET A 36 2.49 -13.84 -3.88
C MET A 36 3.56 -13.29 -2.93
N ARG A 37 4.78 -13.83 -2.96
CA ARG A 37 5.92 -13.36 -2.16
C ARG A 37 6.23 -11.89 -2.42
N ARG A 38 6.30 -11.47 -3.69
CA ARG A 38 6.53 -10.06 -4.08
C ARG A 38 5.43 -9.10 -3.62
N LYS A 39 4.22 -9.59 -3.36
CA LYS A 39 3.06 -8.80 -2.92
C LYS A 39 2.82 -8.90 -1.41
N ALA A 40 3.53 -9.75 -0.68
CA ALA A 40 3.35 -9.91 0.77
C ALA A 40 3.79 -8.67 1.56
N ASN A 41 4.81 -7.96 1.07
CA ASN A 41 5.38 -6.80 1.74
C ASN A 41 4.65 -5.50 1.41
N MET A 42 4.73 -4.52 2.32
CA MET A 42 4.27 -3.15 2.10
C MET A 42 5.07 -2.50 0.97
N ARG A 43 4.41 -1.60 0.23
CA ARG A 43 5.00 -0.88 -0.90
C ARG A 43 4.97 0.61 -0.65
N ILE A 44 5.97 1.30 -1.19
CA ILE A 44 5.97 2.76 -1.22
C ILE A 44 4.89 3.18 -2.23
N LEU A 45 4.00 4.05 -1.79
CA LEU A 45 3.08 4.73 -2.67
C LEU A 45 3.91 5.73 -3.47
N GLY A 46 3.99 5.54 -4.79
CA GLY A 46 4.75 6.37 -5.72
C GLY A 46 4.22 7.80 -5.83
N GLY A 47 4.36 8.44 -7.00
CA GLY A 47 4.09 9.87 -7.24
C GLY A 47 2.76 10.48 -6.78
N ALA A 48 1.82 9.68 -6.26
CA ALA A 48 0.60 10.13 -5.58
C ALA A 48 0.79 10.52 -4.09
N ALA A 49 1.99 10.32 -3.50
CA ALA A 49 2.23 10.65 -2.09
C ALA A 49 2.01 12.15 -1.77
N SER A 50 2.30 13.04 -2.72
CA SER A 50 2.10 14.49 -2.58
C SER A 50 0.61 14.88 -2.46
N LEU A 51 -0.26 14.26 -3.27
CA LEU A 51 -1.72 14.47 -3.26
C LEU A 51 -2.37 13.98 -1.97
N ILE A 52 -1.84 12.93 -1.36
CA ILE A 52 -2.35 12.42 -0.08
C ILE A 52 -1.98 13.36 1.07
N LYS A 53 -0.80 13.98 1.03
CA LYS A 53 -0.39 14.97 2.03
C LYS A 53 -1.31 16.21 2.05
N GLN A 54 -1.85 16.59 0.88
CA GLN A 54 -2.82 17.70 0.76
C GLN A 54 -4.22 17.35 1.30
N ASN A 55 -4.58 16.06 1.33
CA ASN A 55 -5.89 15.56 1.78
C ASN A 55 -5.85 14.89 3.18
N MET A 56 -4.71 15.02 3.88
CA MET A 56 -4.46 14.42 5.19
C MET A 56 -5.09 15.20 6.34
#